data_AF-W1I635-F1
#
_entry.id   AF-W1I635-F1
#
_cell.length_a   1.000
_cell.length_b   1.000
_cell.length_c   1.000
_cell.angle_alpha   90.00
_cell.angle_beta   90.00
_cell.angle_gamma   90.00
#
_symmetry.space_group_name_H-M   'P 1'
#
loop_
_entity.id
_entity.type
_entity.pdbx_description
1 polymer ?
#
loop_
_entity_poly.entity_id
_entity_poly.type
_entity_poly.pdbx_seq_one_letter_code
_entity_poly.pdbx_strand_id
1 'polypeptide(L)'
;MSPFKNPYKSMNELVESLVKENEELKLKLNNIEDFYQGRINRLIKRFEDEKSNEIQELKNEIKDLKSRALVNPKKITDKQVNEVKELRALGLSYRKIAERTSLGTTTICRIINGEYE
;
A
#
# COMPACT_ATOMS: atom_id res chain seq x y z
N MET A 1 -61.60 -61.19 1.61
CA MET A 1 -60.44 -61.09 0.69
C MET A 1 -59.75 -59.76 0.97
N SER A 2 -58.49 -59.78 1.42
CA SER A 2 -57.71 -58.55 1.59
C SER A 2 -57.35 -57.99 0.21
N PRO A 3 -57.57 -56.70 -0.08
CA PRO A 3 -57.15 -56.13 -1.36
C PRO A 3 -55.62 -56.07 -1.37
N PHE A 4 -55.00 -56.86 -2.25
CA PHE A 4 -53.57 -56.75 -2.53
C PHE A 4 -53.27 -55.33 -3.03
N LYS A 5 -52.63 -54.50 -2.19
CA LYS A 5 -52.10 -53.20 -2.62
C LYS A 5 -50.95 -53.45 -3.59
N ASN A 6 -51.04 -52.86 -4.79
CA ASN A 6 -49.99 -52.93 -5.81
C ASN A 6 -48.72 -52.19 -5.30
N PRO A 7 -47.62 -52.90 -5.01
CA PRO A 7 -46.42 -52.31 -4.41
C PRO A 7 -45.74 -51.29 -5.32
N TYR A 8 -45.88 -51.43 -6.65
CA TYR A 8 -45.28 -50.51 -7.63
C TYR A 8 -45.92 -49.12 -7.60
N LYS A 9 -47.21 -49.02 -7.28
CA LYS A 9 -47.90 -47.72 -7.16
C LYS A 9 -47.37 -46.92 -5.97
N SER A 10 -47.18 -47.58 -4.84
CA SER A 10 -46.60 -46.98 -3.62
C SER A 10 -45.13 -46.59 -3.81
N MET A 11 -44.38 -47.34 -4.62
CA MET A 11 -42.98 -47.03 -4.92
C MET A 11 -42.85 -45.80 -5.83
N ASN A 12 -43.72 -45.68 -6.83
CA ASN A 12 -43.74 -44.51 -7.72
C ASN A 12 -44.12 -43.22 -6.97
N GLU A 13 -45.12 -43.28 -6.09
CA GLU A 13 -45.51 -42.15 -5.23
C GLU A 13 -44.35 -41.69 -4.32
N LEU A 14 -43.57 -42.63 -3.79
CA LEU A 14 -42.37 -42.33 -3.01
C LEU A 14 -41.27 -41.67 -3.85
N VAL A 15 -41.01 -42.18 -5.06
CA VAL A 15 -40.02 -41.60 -5.98
C VAL A 15 -40.40 -40.17 -6.36
N GLU A 16 -41.67 -39.91 -6.68
CA GLU A 16 -42.16 -38.56 -7.00
C GLU A 16 -41.98 -37.59 -5.82
N SER A 17 -42.25 -38.04 -4.59
CA SER A 17 -42.02 -37.25 -3.38
C SER A 17 -40.55 -36.90 -3.19
N LEU A 18 -39.65 -37.88 -3.37
CA LEU A 18 -38.20 -37.68 -3.25
C LEU A 18 -37.65 -36.76 -4.35
N VAL A 19 -38.19 -36.82 -5.56
CA VAL A 19 -37.80 -35.91 -6.65
C VAL A 19 -38.18 -34.48 -6.31
N LYS A 20 -39.40 -34.24 -5.81
CA LYS A 20 -39.83 -32.90 -5.37
C LYS A 20 -38.98 -32.36 -4.23
N GLU A 21 -38.71 -33.18 -3.22
CA GLU A 21 -37.86 -32.78 -2.10
C GLU A 21 -36.44 -32.43 -2.58
N ASN A 22 -35.87 -33.21 -3.50
CA ASN A 22 -34.57 -32.90 -4.09
C ASN A 22 -34.56 -31.58 -4.88
N GLU A 23 -35.63 -31.28 -5.62
CA GLU A 23 -35.77 -29.99 -6.31
C GLU A 23 -35.83 -28.83 -5.33
N GLU A 24 -36.61 -28.95 -4.26
CA GLU A 24 -36.68 -27.95 -3.19
C GLU A 24 -35.33 -27.75 -2.48
N LEU A 25 -34.61 -28.83 -2.20
CA LEU A 25 -33.29 -28.78 -1.57
C LEU A 25 -32.27 -28.08 -2.47
N LYS A 26 -32.30 -28.36 -3.78
CA LYS A 26 -31.45 -27.65 -4.76
C LYS A 26 -31.73 -26.15 -4.79
N LEU A 27 -33.01 -25.75 -4.76
CA LEU A 27 -33.38 -24.33 -4.70
C LEU A 27 -32.88 -23.67 -3.42
N LYS A 28 -33.02 -24.35 -2.26
CA LYS A 28 -32.51 -23.85 -0.98
C LYS A 28 -30.99 -23.70 -0.99
N LEU A 29 -30.26 -24.66 -1.56
CA LEU A 29 -28.81 -24.60 -1.71
C LEU A 29 -28.38 -23.42 -2.58
N ASN A 30 -28.99 -23.24 -3.75
CA ASN A 30 -28.68 -22.11 -4.63
C ASN A 30 -28.92 -20.76 -3.95
N ASN A 31 -30.03 -20.60 -3.22
CA ASN A 31 -30.32 -19.37 -2.47
C ASN A 31 -29.25 -19.07 -1.40
N ILE A 32 -28.73 -20.11 -0.74
CA ILE A 32 -27.67 -19.99 0.25
C ILE A 32 -26.36 -19.57 -0.43
N GLU A 33 -26.01 -20.20 -1.55
CA GLU A 33 -24.82 -19.85 -2.35
C GLU A 33 -24.89 -18.39 -2.81
N ASP A 34 -25.99 -17.97 -3.41
CA ASP A 34 -26.19 -16.59 -3.87
C ASP A 34 -26.05 -15.57 -2.73
N PHE A 35 -26.61 -15.88 -1.56
CA PHE A 35 -26.50 -15.03 -0.38
C PHE A 35 -25.05 -14.86 0.08
N TYR A 36 -24.31 -15.97 0.22
CA TYR A 36 -22.93 -15.94 0.67
C TYR A 36 -22.01 -15.32 -0.38
N GLN A 37 -22.23 -15.60 -1.66
CA GLN A 37 -21.48 -14.99 -2.76
C GLN A 37 -21.65 -13.47 -2.76
N GLY A 38 -22.88 -12.99 -2.60
CA GLY A 38 -23.17 -11.56 -2.48
C GLY A 38 -22.49 -10.92 -1.26
N ARG A 39 -22.43 -11.64 -0.13
CA ARG A 39 -21.76 -11.16 1.09
C ARG A 39 -20.24 -11.11 0.92
N ILE A 40 -19.64 -12.12 0.29
CA ILE A 40 -18.21 -12.18 -0.02
C ILE A 40 -17.83 -11.03 -0.95
N ASN A 41 -18.56 -10.83 -2.04
CA ASN A 41 -18.29 -9.75 -3.00
C ASN A 41 -18.33 -8.37 -2.35
N ARG A 42 -19.29 -8.13 -1.43
CA ARG A 42 -19.36 -6.88 -0.67
C ARG A 42 -18.17 -6.70 0.27
N LEU A 43 -17.68 -7.77 0.88
CA LEU A 43 -16.52 -7.72 1.77
C LEU A 43 -15.24 -7.43 0.98
N ILE A 44 -15.03 -8.12 -0.15
CA ILE A 44 -13.91 -7.89 -1.06
C ILE A 44 -13.88 -6.44 -1.50
N LYS A 45 -15.00 -5.92 -2.00
CA LYS A 45 -15.08 -4.53 -2.45
C LYS A 45 -14.70 -3.53 -1.36
N ARG A 46 -15.24 -3.70 -0.14
CA ARG A 46 -14.86 -2.82 0.99
C ARG A 46 -13.37 -2.87 1.29
N PHE A 47 -12.79 -4.08 1.29
CA PHE A 47 -11.37 -4.25 1.55
C PHE A 47 -10.50 -3.59 0.46
N GLU A 48 -10.89 -3.73 -0.81
CA GLU A 48 -10.23 -3.08 -1.94
C GLU A 48 -10.31 -1.55 -1.84
N ASP A 49 -11.49 -1.00 -1.51
CA ASP A 49 -11.70 0.43 -1.33
C ASP A 49 -10.84 0.98 -0.16
N GLU A 50 -10.84 0.30 0.99
CA GLU A 50 -10.02 0.66 2.16
C GLU A 50 -8.53 0.64 1.84
N LYS A 51 -8.04 -0.41 1.16
CA LYS A 51 -6.63 -0.52 0.77
C LYS A 51 -6.23 0.51 -0.27
N SER A 52 -7.11 0.83 -1.21
CA SER A 52 -6.89 1.88 -2.20
C SER A 52 -6.70 3.25 -1.54
N ASN A 53 -7.55 3.56 -0.54
CA ASN A 53 -7.43 4.80 0.23
C ASN A 53 -6.11 4.86 1.01
N GLU A 54 -5.75 3.80 1.72
CA GLU A 54 -4.49 3.71 2.47
C GLU A 54 -3.26 3.90 1.56
N ILE A 55 -3.26 3.28 0.38
CA ILE A 55 -2.20 3.47 -0.62
C ILE A 55 -2.13 4.93 -1.07
N GLN A 56 -3.27 5.59 -1.26
CA GLN A 56 -3.31 6.97 -1.71
C GLN A 56 -2.81 7.94 -0.64
N GLU A 57 -3.15 7.72 0.63
CA GLU A 57 -2.62 8.47 1.77
C GLU A 57 -1.11 8.35 1.87
N LEU A 58 -0.57 7.11 1.82
CA LEU A 58 0.86 6.86 1.86
C LEU A 58 1.60 7.51 0.68
N LYS A 59 1.02 7.48 -0.53
CA LYS A 59 1.58 8.18 -1.70
C LYS A 59 1.66 9.69 -1.49
N ASN A 60 0.63 10.28 -0.88
CA ASN A 60 0.60 11.70 -0.58
C ASN A 60 1.66 12.07 0.48
N GLU A 61 1.80 11.25 1.52
CA GLU A 61 2.82 11.43 2.56
C GLU A 61 4.24 11.33 1.98
N ILE A 62 4.51 10.31 1.15
CA ILE A 62 5.81 10.18 0.46
C ILE A 62 6.09 11.41 -0.40
N LYS A 63 5.08 11.95 -1.09
CA LYS A 63 5.22 13.15 -1.92
C LYS A 63 5.57 14.38 -1.06
N ASP A 64 4.90 14.57 0.06
CA ASP A 64 5.19 15.65 0.99
C ASP A 64 6.60 15.53 1.58
N LEU A 65 6.97 14.35 2.08
CA LEU A 65 8.32 14.09 2.61
C LEU A 65 9.41 14.30 1.55
N LYS A 66 9.19 13.83 0.32
CA LYS A 66 10.12 14.09 -0.79
C LYS A 66 10.21 15.58 -1.11
N SER A 67 9.09 16.31 -1.07
CA SER A 67 9.13 17.76 -1.28
C SER A 67 9.97 18.46 -0.21
N ARG A 68 9.84 18.06 1.06
CA ARG A 68 10.66 18.59 2.17
C ARG A 68 12.13 18.21 2.05
N ALA A 69 12.43 16.98 1.64
CA ALA A 69 13.80 16.51 1.43
C ALA A 69 14.48 17.19 0.22
N LEU A 70 13.72 17.54 -0.83
CA LEU A 70 14.19 18.32 -1.97
C LEU A 70 14.40 19.80 -1.63
N VAL A 71 13.79 20.31 -0.54
CA VAL A 71 14.23 21.52 0.16
C VAL A 71 15.50 21.20 0.96
N ASN A 72 16.52 20.72 0.26
CA ASN A 72 17.84 20.51 0.83
C ASN A 72 18.40 21.90 1.20
N PRO A 73 18.87 22.15 2.44
CA PRO A 73 19.57 23.38 2.78
C PRO A 73 20.73 23.56 1.80
N LYS A 74 20.63 24.56 0.90
CA LYS A 74 21.59 24.94 -0.15
C LYS A 74 22.67 23.89 -0.40
N LYS A 75 22.45 22.98 -1.36
CA LYS A 75 23.46 22.02 -1.79
C LYS A 75 24.75 22.79 -2.11
N ILE A 76 25.77 22.60 -1.28
CA ILE A 76 27.06 23.26 -1.47
C ILE A 76 27.62 22.75 -2.80
N THR A 77 27.98 23.69 -3.67
CA THR A 77 28.48 23.36 -4.99
C THR A 77 29.95 22.93 -4.92
N ASP A 78 30.40 22.10 -5.85
CA ASP A 78 31.80 21.68 -5.97
C ASP A 78 32.74 22.89 -6.08
N LYS A 79 32.27 23.98 -6.71
CA LYS A 79 32.98 25.25 -6.78
C LYS A 79 33.22 25.85 -5.39
N GLN A 80 32.23 25.84 -4.52
CA GLN A 80 32.37 26.32 -3.14
C GLN A 80 33.27 25.39 -2.31
N VAL A 81 33.21 24.08 -2.54
CA VAL A 81 34.12 23.11 -1.92
C VAL A 81 35.57 23.42 -2.29
N ASN A 82 35.85 23.62 -3.58
CA ASN A 82 37.18 23.95 -4.08
C ASN A 82 37.67 25.30 -3.56
N GLU A 83 36.82 26.33 -3.59
CA GLU A 83 37.16 27.65 -3.05
C GLU A 83 37.54 27.59 -1.57
N VAL A 84 36.82 26.83 -0.75
CA VAL A 84 37.18 26.62 0.67
C VAL A 84 38.53 25.91 0.81
N LYS A 85 38.79 24.86 0.02
CA LYS A 85 40.05 24.12 0.03
C LYS A 85 41.23 25.01 -0.37
N GLU A 86 41.07 25.83 -1.42
CA GLU A 86 42.09 26.80 -1.86
C GLU A 86 42.36 27.87 -0.79
N LEU A 87 41.32 28.49 -0.25
CA LEU A 87 41.48 29.51 0.81
C LEU A 87 42.13 28.90 2.07
N ARG A 88 41.84 27.64 2.38
CA ARG A 88 42.50 26.94 3.49
C ARG A 88 43.97 26.67 3.19
N ALA A 89 44.32 26.26 1.96
CA ALA A 89 45.71 26.07 1.54
C ALA A 89 46.52 27.38 1.56
N LEU A 90 45.87 28.52 1.30
CA LEU A 90 46.44 29.87 1.47
C LEU A 90 46.62 30.29 2.95
N GLY A 91 46.28 29.42 3.91
CA GLY A 91 46.47 29.66 5.34
C GLY A 91 45.39 30.51 6.00
N LEU A 92 44.23 30.75 5.35
CA LEU A 92 43.16 31.52 5.98
C LEU A 92 42.51 30.75 7.15
N SER A 93 42.10 31.51 8.17
CA SER A 93 41.31 30.99 9.29
C SER A 93 39.87 30.73 8.87
N TYR A 94 39.17 29.82 9.56
CA TYR A 94 37.79 29.46 9.20
C TYR A 94 36.84 30.66 9.22
N ARG A 95 37.09 31.63 10.10
CA ARG A 95 36.33 32.89 10.16
C ARG A 95 36.52 33.74 8.91
N LYS A 96 37.77 33.93 8.45
CA LYS A 96 38.05 34.67 7.21
C LYS A 96 37.52 33.96 5.98
N ILE A 97 37.51 32.63 5.98
CA ILE A 97 36.90 31.84 4.90
C ILE A 97 35.38 32.04 4.89
N ALA A 98 34.73 31.99 6.06
CA ALA A 98 33.28 32.21 6.19
C ALA A 98 32.85 33.59 5.68
N GLU A 99 33.63 34.63 5.98
CA GLU A 99 33.40 35.99 5.47
C GLU A 99 33.47 36.07 3.94
N ARG A 100 34.33 35.25 3.28
CA ARG A 100 34.49 35.25 1.83
C ARG A 100 33.47 34.38 1.09
N THR A 101 33.19 33.18 1.62
CA THR A 101 32.36 32.19 0.93
C THR A 101 30.89 32.24 1.34
N SER A 102 30.54 33.07 2.33
CA SER A 102 29.21 33.12 2.95
C SER A 102 28.74 31.77 3.51
N LEU A 103 29.69 30.88 3.83
CA LEU A 103 29.44 29.59 4.45
C LEU A 103 29.63 29.68 5.96
N GLY A 104 28.85 28.88 6.70
CA GLY A 104 29.06 28.72 8.14
C GLY A 104 30.41 28.07 8.44
N THR A 105 31.02 28.40 9.57
CA THR A 105 32.30 27.81 10.00
C THR A 105 32.22 26.30 10.18
N THR A 106 31.08 25.77 10.64
CA THR A 106 30.81 24.32 10.73
C THR A 106 30.86 23.66 9.35
N THR A 107 30.23 24.28 8.36
CA THR A 107 30.23 23.82 6.98
C THR A 107 31.65 23.78 6.40
N ILE A 108 32.44 24.84 6.64
CA ILE A 108 33.84 24.92 6.24
C ILE A 108 34.66 23.79 6.87
N CYS A 109 34.45 23.51 8.16
CA CYS A 109 35.14 22.42 8.86
C CYS A 109 34.85 21.06 8.21
N ARG A 110 33.59 20.77 7.94
CA ARG A 110 33.16 19.54 7.26
C ARG A 110 33.75 19.40 5.85
N ILE A 111 33.80 20.50 5.09
CA ILE A 111 34.45 20.53 3.75
C ILE A 111 35.93 20.19 3.86
N ILE A 112 36.65 20.80 4.81
CA ILE A 112 38.09 20.56 5.01
C ILE A 112 38.35 19.12 5.47
N ASN A 113 37.42 18.54 6.22
CA ASN A 113 37.49 17.15 6.69
C ASN A 113 37.07 16.11 5.62
N GLY A 114 36.67 16.54 4.42
CA GLY A 114 36.30 15.64 3.33
C GLY A 114 34.87 15.10 3.37
N GLU A 115 33.98 15.65 4.20
CA GLU A 115 32.57 15.19 4.29
C GLU A 115 31.71 15.58 3.07
N TYR A 116 32.29 16.30 2.10
CA TYR A 116 31.66 16.78 0.87
C TYR A 116 32.42 16.33 -0.39
N GLU A 117 33.24 15.26 -0.30
CA GLU A 117 33.87 14.58 -1.45
C GLU A 117 32.93 13.56 -2.11
#